data_AF-A0A8C5RN94-F1
#
_entry.id   AF-A0A8C5RN94-F1
#
_cell.length_a   1.000
_cell.length_b   1.000
_cell.length_c   1.000
_cell.angle_alpha   90.00
_cell.angle_beta   90.00
_cell.angle_gamma   90.00
#
_symmetry.space_group_name_H-M   'P 1'
#
loop_
_entity.id
_entity.type
_entity.pdbx_description
1 polymer ?
#
loop_
_entity_poly.entity_id
_entity_poly.type
_entity_poly.pdbx_seq_one_letter_code
_entity_poly.pdbx_strand_id
1 'polypeptide(L)'
;MVLLNTSIILTHYFSPKLPNQKGGSRKRKRSILTAEKRLNLQKKRTNRLKRKSEKLLWFQCHLDPDKMEYTKKEASELVENYLQRFRDELEQIELHNSIKGRQSRQHSSRETVIKQTMERERQQFEGYGIEIPDIVNCKHLRYFRDWDGDLKKLPNIKMRKLSSKDVCSSRMEKANIEAGNELLAAQDVD
;
A
#
# COMPACT_ATOMS: atom_id res chain seq x y z
N MET A 1 95.23 21.17 31.33
CA MET A 1 95.04 21.16 29.87
C MET A 1 93.72 20.46 29.58
N VAL A 2 92.71 21.20 29.08
CA VAL A 2 92.14 21.03 27.71
C VAL A 2 91.08 19.91 27.73
N LEU A 3 89.80 20.05 27.38
CA LEU A 3 88.93 21.12 26.90
C LEU A 3 87.47 20.67 27.17
N LEU A 4 86.60 21.60 27.55
CA LEU A 4 85.15 21.52 27.35
C LEU A 4 84.86 21.48 25.85
N ASN A 5 83.87 20.68 25.38
CA ASN A 5 83.07 20.98 24.18
C ASN A 5 81.92 19.95 24.03
N THR A 6 80.67 20.35 24.32
CA THR A 6 79.64 20.90 23.40
C THR A 6 78.78 19.83 22.71
N SER A 7 77.55 19.66 23.19
CA SER A 7 76.31 19.86 22.41
C SER A 7 75.11 19.25 23.11
N ILE A 8 74.47 20.05 23.97
CA ILE A 8 73.08 19.82 24.37
C ILE A 8 72.25 20.34 23.20
N ILE A 9 71.76 19.44 22.35
CA ILE A 9 70.81 19.79 21.29
C ILE A 9 69.47 20.09 21.98
N LEU A 10 69.19 21.37 22.17
CA LEU A 10 67.90 21.89 22.60
C LEU A 10 66.91 21.73 21.43
N THR A 11 66.29 20.56 21.31
CA THR A 11 65.14 20.38 20.42
C THR A 11 63.97 21.17 20.99
N HIS A 12 63.77 22.39 20.49
CA HIS A 12 62.51 23.11 20.65
C HIS A 12 61.37 22.23 20.12
N TYR A 13 60.57 21.70 21.04
CA TYR A 13 59.32 21.03 20.74
C TYR A 13 58.33 22.03 20.14
N PHE A 14 58.35 22.17 18.82
CA PHE A 14 57.28 22.81 18.06
C PHE A 14 56.06 21.90 18.10
N SER A 15 55.16 22.10 19.07
CA SER A 15 53.90 21.36 19.17
C SER A 15 53.00 21.70 17.98
N PRO A 16 52.63 20.73 17.11
CA PRO A 16 51.65 20.96 16.06
C PRO A 16 50.27 21.15 16.72
N LYS A 17 49.61 22.29 16.46
CA LYS A 17 48.20 22.47 16.84
C LYS A 17 47.36 21.35 16.20
N LEU A 18 46.81 20.47 17.01
CA LEU A 18 45.85 19.45 16.57
C LEU A 18 44.64 20.11 15.88
N PRO A 19 44.14 19.56 14.76
CA PRO A 19 42.97 20.10 14.08
C PRO A 19 41.74 20.05 15.00
N ASN A 20 41.02 21.17 15.05
CA ASN A 20 39.83 21.38 15.89
C ASN A 20 38.75 20.31 15.65
N GLN A 21 38.70 19.30 16.51
CA GLN A 21 37.79 18.14 16.40
C GLN A 21 36.30 18.48 16.57
N LYS A 22 35.97 19.64 17.17
CA LYS A 22 34.59 20.04 17.49
C LYS A 22 33.79 20.46 16.24
N GLY A 23 34.46 20.98 15.21
CA GLY A 23 33.83 21.38 13.94
C GLY A 23 33.48 20.19 13.03
N GLY A 24 34.33 19.16 13.01
CA GLY A 24 34.13 17.95 12.20
C GLY A 24 33.03 17.02 12.73
N SER A 25 32.84 16.96 14.05
CA SER A 25 31.80 16.12 14.67
C SER A 25 30.38 16.64 14.40
N ARG A 26 30.16 17.97 14.50
CA ARG A 26 28.85 18.58 14.16
C ARG A 26 28.52 18.46 12.68
N LYS A 27 29.50 18.65 11.79
CA LYS A 27 29.33 18.45 10.34
C LYS A 27 28.98 16.99 10.01
N ARG A 28 29.66 16.02 10.63
CA ARG A 28 29.36 14.58 10.51
C ARG A 28 27.95 14.23 10.98
N LYS A 29 27.55 14.66 12.18
CA LYS A 29 26.19 14.44 12.71
C LYS A 29 25.11 15.01 11.79
N ARG A 30 25.30 16.22 11.25
CA ARG A 30 24.38 16.81 10.28
C ARG A 30 24.31 16.01 8.97
N SER A 31 25.44 15.52 8.46
CA SER A 31 25.46 14.71 7.24
C SER A 31 24.73 13.37 7.41
N ILE A 32 24.90 12.69 8.55
CA ILE A 32 24.21 11.45 8.88
C ILE A 32 22.70 11.67 8.96
N LEU A 33 22.25 12.70 9.70
CA LEU A 33 20.84 13.04 9.81
C LEU A 33 20.20 13.35 8.45
N THR A 34 20.92 14.05 7.57
CA THR A 34 20.44 14.35 6.21
C THR A 34 20.35 13.08 5.36
N ALA A 35 21.32 12.17 5.47
CA ALA A 35 21.30 10.88 4.80
C ALA A 35 20.11 10.02 5.29
N GLU A 36 19.89 9.93 6.60
CA GLU A 36 18.75 9.23 7.20
C GLU A 36 17.41 9.78 6.71
N LYS A 37 17.25 11.11 6.66
CA LYS A 37 16.04 11.75 6.10
C LYS A 37 15.82 11.36 4.64
N ARG A 38 16.88 11.34 3.82
CA ARG A 38 16.82 10.92 2.42
C ARG A 38 16.42 9.44 2.28
N LEU A 39 17.03 8.57 3.08
CA LEU A 39 16.71 7.14 3.11
C LEU A 39 15.26 6.89 3.55
N ASN A 40 14.80 7.59 4.59
CA ASN A 40 13.42 7.50 5.06
C ASN A 40 12.43 7.97 4.00
N LEU A 41 12.74 9.03 3.26
CA LEU A 41 11.91 9.51 2.16
C LEU A 41 11.87 8.50 1.00
N GLN A 42 13.02 7.90 0.67
CA GLN A 42 13.09 6.84 -0.34
C GLN A 42 12.27 5.62 0.09
N LYS A 43 12.42 5.16 1.33
CA LYS A 43 11.64 4.05 1.90
C LYS A 43 10.14 4.33 1.87
N LYS A 44 9.70 5.54 2.23
CA LYS A 44 8.29 5.96 2.13
C LYS A 44 7.78 5.88 0.68
N ARG A 45 8.58 6.32 -0.30
CA ARG A 45 8.23 6.24 -1.73
C ARG A 45 8.12 4.80 -2.20
N THR A 46 9.12 3.97 -1.90
CA THR A 46 9.12 2.54 -2.25
C THR A 46 7.93 1.83 -1.62
N ASN A 47 7.63 2.08 -0.35
CA ASN A 47 6.46 1.49 0.33
C ASN A 47 5.13 1.93 -0.28
N ARG A 48 5.04 3.14 -0.82
CA ARG A 48 3.84 3.60 -1.54
C ARG A 48 3.67 2.86 -2.86
N LEU A 49 4.75 2.71 -3.63
CA LEU A 49 4.73 1.98 -4.89
C LEU A 49 4.44 0.49 -4.67
N LYS A 50 5.08 -0.13 -3.68
CA LYS A 50 4.86 -1.53 -3.30
C LYS A 50 3.41 -1.80 -2.90
N ARG A 51 2.82 -0.96 -2.04
CA ARG A 51 1.40 -1.10 -1.68
C ARG A 51 0.48 -0.94 -2.88
N LYS A 52 0.80 -0.01 -3.80
CA LYS A 52 0.03 0.16 -5.04
C LYS A 52 0.16 -1.09 -5.92
N SER A 53 1.35 -1.63 -6.11
CA SER A 53 1.54 -2.84 -6.92
C SER A 53 0.85 -4.06 -6.34
N GLU A 54 0.94 -4.28 -5.02
CA GLU A 54 0.25 -5.38 -4.34
C GLU A 54 -1.26 -5.30 -4.55
N LYS A 55 -1.84 -4.09 -4.40
CA LYS A 55 -3.25 -3.84 -4.70
C LYS A 55 -3.58 -4.22 -6.14
N LEU A 56 -2.77 -3.78 -7.10
CA LEU A 56 -3.01 -4.04 -8.51
C LEU A 56 -2.90 -5.53 -8.86
N LEU A 57 -1.88 -6.22 -8.34
CA LEU A 57 -1.71 -7.65 -8.53
C LEU A 57 -2.93 -8.43 -8.03
N TRP A 58 -3.50 -8.04 -6.89
CA TRP A 58 -4.74 -8.65 -6.41
C TRP A 58 -5.85 -8.52 -7.46
N PHE A 59 -6.08 -7.32 -8.01
CA PHE A 59 -7.11 -7.14 -9.05
C PHE A 59 -6.83 -8.00 -10.27
N GLN A 60 -5.59 -8.01 -10.75
CA GLN A 60 -5.18 -8.81 -11.91
C GLN A 60 -5.46 -10.30 -11.72
N CYS A 61 -5.14 -10.87 -10.56
CA CYS A 61 -5.38 -12.28 -10.24
C CYS A 61 -6.88 -12.64 -10.12
N HIS A 62 -7.75 -11.66 -9.91
CA HIS A 62 -9.20 -11.85 -9.80
C HIS A 62 -9.96 -11.41 -11.06
N LEU A 63 -9.24 -11.14 -12.15
CA LEU A 63 -9.85 -10.97 -13.47
C LEU A 63 -10.13 -12.33 -14.09
N ASP A 64 -11.24 -12.39 -14.81
CA ASP A 64 -11.58 -13.47 -15.71
C ASP A 64 -10.64 -13.39 -16.93
N PRO A 65 -9.90 -14.45 -17.28
CA PRO A 65 -8.97 -14.43 -18.41
C PRO A 65 -9.67 -14.22 -19.75
N ASP A 66 -10.90 -14.70 -19.91
CA ASP A 66 -11.59 -14.79 -21.21
C ASP A 66 -12.45 -13.55 -21.50
N LYS A 67 -12.78 -12.79 -20.47
CA LYS A 67 -13.65 -11.62 -20.58
C LYS A 67 -12.95 -10.45 -21.31
N MET A 68 -13.60 -9.75 -22.23
CA MET A 68 -12.94 -8.65 -22.97
C MET A 68 -13.24 -7.25 -22.43
N GLU A 69 -14.30 -7.11 -21.62
CA GLU A 69 -14.72 -5.86 -21.02
C GLU A 69 -15.50 -6.11 -19.73
N TYR A 70 -15.43 -5.15 -18.80
CA TYR A 70 -16.21 -5.19 -17.57
C TYR A 70 -17.24 -4.08 -17.59
N THR A 71 -18.45 -4.40 -17.15
CA THR A 71 -19.43 -3.36 -16.84
C THR A 71 -19.02 -2.61 -15.56
N LYS A 72 -19.55 -1.39 -15.37
CA LYS A 72 -19.33 -0.64 -14.13
C LYS A 72 -19.77 -1.43 -12.89
N LYS A 73 -20.85 -2.19 -13.02
CA LYS A 73 -21.39 -3.02 -11.95
C LYS A 73 -20.43 -4.16 -11.57
N GLU A 74 -19.89 -4.88 -12.55
CA GLU A 74 -18.93 -5.96 -12.27
C GLU A 74 -17.62 -5.41 -11.69
N ALA A 75 -17.20 -4.23 -12.14
CA ALA A 75 -16.05 -3.55 -11.55
C ALA A 75 -16.30 -3.18 -10.08
N SER A 76 -17.52 -2.78 -9.74
CA SER A 76 -17.95 -2.55 -8.37
C SER A 76 -18.01 -3.83 -7.53
N GLU A 77 -18.56 -4.92 -8.07
CA GLU A 77 -18.58 -6.24 -7.40
C GLU A 77 -17.14 -6.72 -7.12
N LEU A 78 -16.21 -6.52 -8.06
CA LEU A 78 -14.79 -6.83 -7.87
C LEU A 78 -14.15 -5.99 -6.75
N VAL A 79 -14.58 -4.73 -6.59
CA VAL A 79 -14.15 -3.88 -5.47
C VAL A 79 -14.68 -4.40 -4.14
N GLU A 80 -15.93 -4.86 -4.07
CA GLU A 80 -16.48 -5.44 -2.85
C GLU A 80 -15.72 -6.70 -2.42
N ASN A 81 -15.37 -7.56 -3.38
CA ASN A 81 -14.50 -8.71 -3.15
C ASN A 81 -13.11 -8.28 -2.62
N TYR A 82 -12.53 -7.22 -3.20
CA TYR A 82 -11.25 -6.67 -2.72
C TYR A 82 -11.33 -6.19 -1.27
N LEU A 83 -12.41 -5.51 -0.88
CA LEU A 83 -12.62 -5.04 0.49
C LEU A 83 -12.76 -6.19 1.50
N GLN A 84 -13.19 -7.36 1.04
CA GLN A 84 -13.40 -8.55 1.87
C GLN A 84 -12.21 -9.51 1.89
N ARG A 85 -11.12 -9.22 1.17
CA ARG A 85 -9.96 -10.11 1.00
C ARG A 85 -9.27 -10.61 2.29
N PHE A 86 -9.54 -9.98 3.43
CA PHE A 86 -8.97 -10.38 4.73
C PHE A 86 -9.98 -11.09 5.64
N ARG A 87 -11.21 -11.40 5.17
CA ARG A 87 -12.24 -12.05 5.98
C ARG A 87 -11.72 -13.37 6.56
N ASP A 88 -11.20 -14.25 5.72
CA ASP A 88 -10.72 -15.58 6.13
C ASP A 88 -9.55 -15.48 7.12
N GLU A 89 -8.63 -14.52 6.91
CA GLU A 89 -7.51 -14.29 7.83
C GLU A 89 -7.99 -13.78 9.20
N LEU A 90 -8.99 -12.90 9.23
CA LEU A 90 -9.58 -12.41 10.48
C LEU A 90 -10.34 -13.52 11.22
N GLU A 91 -11.10 -14.33 10.50
CA GLU A 91 -11.80 -15.49 11.06
C GLU A 91 -10.81 -16.49 11.66
N GLN A 92 -9.70 -16.77 10.97
CA GLN A 92 -8.64 -17.65 11.48
C GLN A 92 -8.01 -17.09 12.77
N ILE A 93 -7.74 -15.78 12.83
CA ILE A 93 -7.22 -15.11 14.04
C ILE A 93 -8.22 -15.21 15.20
N GLU A 94 -9.51 -15.01 14.92
CA GLU A 94 -10.58 -15.09 15.91
C GLU A 94 -10.70 -16.50 16.48
N LEU A 95 -10.77 -17.52 15.62
CA LEU A 95 -10.85 -18.93 16.01
C LEU A 95 -9.64 -19.36 16.84
N HIS A 96 -8.44 -18.98 16.43
CA HIS A 96 -7.22 -19.31 17.17
C HIS A 96 -7.22 -18.68 18.59
N ASN A 97 -7.73 -17.46 18.70
CA ASN A 97 -7.81 -16.76 19.99
C ASN A 97 -8.97 -17.26 20.86
N SER A 98 -10.07 -17.77 20.30
CA SER A 98 -11.20 -18.31 21.06
C SER A 98 -10.89 -19.66 21.72
N ILE A 99 -10.01 -20.46 21.12
CA ILE A 99 -9.62 -21.79 21.64
C ILE A 99 -8.65 -21.68 22.83
N LYS A 100 -7.78 -20.66 22.85
CA LYS A 100 -6.72 -20.53 23.86
C LYS A 100 -7.16 -19.68 25.05
N GLY A 101 -7.85 -20.29 26.02
CA GLY A 101 -8.38 -19.67 27.24
C GLY A 101 -7.53 -18.55 27.90
N ARG A 102 -6.71 -18.85 28.91
CA ARG A 102 -5.98 -17.83 29.72
C ARG A 102 -4.67 -17.34 29.09
N GLN A 103 -4.41 -17.63 27.81
CA GLN A 103 -3.15 -17.22 27.16
C GLN A 103 -3.25 -15.83 26.53
N SER A 104 -2.10 -15.16 26.43
CA SER A 104 -2.02 -13.85 25.80
C SER A 104 -2.46 -13.91 24.33
N ARG A 105 -3.28 -12.92 23.92
CA ARG A 105 -3.89 -12.83 22.60
C ARG A 105 -2.83 -12.80 21.51
N GLN A 106 -2.82 -13.81 20.65
CA GLN A 106 -1.87 -13.91 19.55
C GLN A 106 -2.34 -13.04 18.37
N HIS A 107 -1.39 -12.58 17.55
CA HIS A 107 -1.65 -11.79 16.33
C HIS A 107 -2.35 -10.42 16.50
N SER A 108 -2.41 -9.87 17.72
CA SER A 108 -3.06 -8.58 18.00
C SER A 108 -2.56 -7.42 17.10
N SER A 109 -1.25 -7.35 16.85
CA SER A 109 -0.65 -6.33 15.97
C SER A 109 -1.10 -6.48 14.51
N ARG A 110 -1.12 -7.71 13.99
CA ARG A 110 -1.53 -8.02 12.61
C ARG A 110 -3.01 -7.71 12.41
N GLU A 111 -3.86 -8.16 13.33
CA GLU A 111 -5.29 -7.92 13.32
C GLU A 111 -5.62 -6.43 13.32
N THR A 112 -4.94 -5.65 14.16
CA THR A 112 -5.12 -4.19 14.22
C THR A 112 -4.76 -3.53 12.89
N VAL A 113 -3.65 -3.94 12.26
CA VAL A 113 -3.25 -3.43 10.95
C VAL A 113 -4.26 -3.79 9.86
N ILE A 114 -4.82 -5.01 9.87
CA ILE A 114 -5.89 -5.43 8.95
C ILE A 114 -7.11 -4.55 9.13
N LYS A 115 -7.64 -4.47 10.36
CA LYS A 115 -8.85 -3.70 10.67
C LYS A 115 -8.70 -2.23 10.27
N GLN A 116 -7.57 -1.61 10.60
CA GLN A 116 -7.27 -0.24 10.17
C GLN A 116 -7.17 -0.08 8.65
N THR A 117 -6.67 -1.08 7.94
CA THR A 117 -6.56 -1.06 6.48
C THR A 117 -7.94 -1.19 5.83
N MET A 118 -8.74 -2.15 6.28
CA MET A 118 -10.10 -2.36 5.80
C MET A 118 -10.99 -1.14 6.05
N GLU A 119 -10.92 -0.59 7.26
CA GLU A 119 -11.70 0.60 7.64
C GLU A 119 -11.35 1.78 6.73
N ARG A 120 -10.05 2.03 6.53
CA ARG A 120 -9.60 3.08 5.61
C ARG A 120 -10.12 2.86 4.20
N GLU A 121 -10.01 1.65 3.66
CA GLU A 121 -10.45 1.36 2.29
C GLU A 121 -11.97 1.46 2.14
N ARG A 122 -12.74 1.04 3.15
CA ARG A 122 -14.20 1.18 3.19
C ARG A 122 -14.62 2.65 3.21
N GLN A 123 -14.00 3.47 4.06
CA GLN A 123 -14.24 4.93 4.08
C GLN A 123 -13.94 5.58 2.73
N GLN A 124 -12.89 5.12 2.03
CA GLN A 124 -12.58 5.61 0.67
C GLN A 124 -13.67 5.23 -0.32
N PHE A 125 -14.15 3.99 -0.29
CA PHE A 125 -15.17 3.50 -1.19
C PHE A 125 -16.53 4.19 -0.99
N GLU A 126 -16.94 4.39 0.26
CA GLU A 126 -18.18 5.07 0.62
C GLU A 126 -18.12 6.58 0.34
N GLY A 127 -16.96 7.21 0.59
CA GLY A 127 -16.77 8.65 0.43
C GLY A 127 -16.46 9.07 -1.00
N TYR A 128 -15.17 9.18 -1.33
CA TYR A 128 -14.70 9.81 -2.58
C TYR A 128 -14.43 8.82 -3.72
N GLY A 129 -14.58 7.52 -3.46
CA GLY A 129 -14.31 6.43 -4.39
C GLY A 129 -12.90 5.85 -4.26
N ILE A 130 -12.83 4.52 -4.27
CA ILE A 130 -11.59 3.77 -4.28
C ILE A 130 -11.00 3.72 -5.69
N GLU A 131 -9.68 3.95 -5.79
CA GLU A 131 -8.98 3.97 -7.07
C GLU A 131 -8.56 2.55 -7.48
N ILE A 132 -9.02 2.05 -8.63
CA ILE A 132 -8.68 0.74 -9.21
C ILE A 132 -8.25 0.88 -10.69
N PRO A 133 -7.63 -0.13 -11.31
CA PRO A 133 -7.39 -0.14 -12.76
C PRO A 133 -8.68 0.06 -13.55
N ASP A 134 -8.60 0.80 -14.64
CA ASP A 134 -9.73 0.96 -15.55
C ASP A 134 -9.95 -0.31 -16.36
N ILE A 135 -10.75 -1.22 -15.80
CA ILE A 135 -11.12 -2.51 -16.42
C ILE A 135 -12.36 -2.41 -17.31
N VAL A 136 -13.03 -1.27 -17.31
CA VAL A 136 -14.24 -1.03 -18.13
C VAL A 136 -13.85 -0.71 -19.58
N ASN A 137 -12.68 -0.13 -19.80
CA ASN A 137 -12.16 0.11 -21.14
C ASN A 137 -11.30 -1.07 -21.60
N CYS A 138 -11.67 -1.72 -22.71
CA CYS A 138 -10.98 -2.91 -23.23
C CYS A 138 -9.49 -2.67 -23.50
N LYS A 139 -9.10 -1.46 -23.98
CA LYS A 139 -7.70 -1.11 -24.24
C LYS A 139 -6.88 -1.04 -22.96
N HIS A 140 -7.46 -0.47 -21.90
CA HIS A 140 -6.82 -0.36 -20.59
C HIS A 140 -6.75 -1.72 -19.89
N LEU A 141 -7.82 -2.51 -20.00
CA LEU A 141 -7.87 -3.89 -19.50
C LEU A 141 -6.77 -4.76 -20.12
N ARG A 142 -6.60 -4.71 -21.44
CA ARG A 142 -5.54 -5.48 -22.12
C ARG A 142 -4.15 -5.10 -21.61
N TYR A 143 -3.84 -3.80 -21.54
CA TYR A 143 -2.57 -3.34 -20.98
C TYR A 143 -2.38 -3.79 -19.52
N PHE A 144 -3.45 -3.77 -18.73
CA PHE A 144 -3.41 -4.18 -17.34
C PHE A 144 -3.22 -5.69 -17.17
N ARG A 145 -3.75 -6.52 -18.08
CA ARG A 145 -3.50 -7.97 -18.09
C ARG A 145 -2.06 -8.31 -18.42
N ASP A 146 -1.50 -7.65 -19.43
CA ASP A 146 -0.13 -7.89 -19.90
C ASP A 146 0.92 -7.31 -18.94
N TRP A 147 0.51 -6.59 -17.89
CA TRP A 147 1.41 -5.99 -16.92
C TRP A 147 2.06 -7.06 -16.04
N ASP A 148 3.39 -7.05 -15.99
CA ASP A 148 4.26 -8.04 -15.32
C ASP A 148 4.54 -7.72 -13.85
N GLY A 149 3.82 -6.78 -13.25
CA GLY A 149 4.10 -6.31 -11.90
C GLY A 149 5.22 -5.27 -11.80
N ASP A 150 5.83 -4.84 -12.93
CA ASP A 150 6.93 -3.87 -12.91
C ASP A 150 6.47 -2.51 -12.36
N LEU A 151 7.12 -2.06 -11.28
CA LEU A 151 6.86 -0.79 -10.60
C LEU A 151 7.08 0.42 -11.52
N LYS A 152 7.95 0.31 -12.54
CA LYS A 152 8.21 1.40 -13.50
C LYS A 152 7.04 1.63 -14.44
N LYS A 153 6.22 0.61 -14.69
CA LYS A 153 5.06 0.65 -15.58
C LYS A 153 3.78 1.09 -14.85
N LEU A 154 3.80 1.18 -13.52
CA LEU A 154 2.66 1.65 -12.70
C LEU A 154 2.08 3.00 -13.14
N PRO A 155 2.87 4.03 -13.51
CA PRO A 155 2.33 5.31 -13.94
C PRO A 155 1.53 5.23 -15.25
N ASN A 156 1.78 4.21 -16.07
CA ASN A 156 1.11 4.03 -17.36
C ASN A 156 -0.23 3.30 -17.23
N ILE A 157 -0.47 2.60 -16.12
CA ILE A 157 -1.74 1.93 -15.85
C ILE A 157 -2.80 3.01 -15.63
N LYS A 158 -3.87 2.96 -16.43
CA LYS A 158 -4.99 3.87 -16.28
C LYS A 158 -5.84 3.43 -15.09
N MET A 159 -6.16 4.41 -14.26
CA MET A 159 -6.89 4.21 -13.02
C MET A 159 -8.25 4.89 -13.11
N ARG A 160 -9.26 4.31 -12.45
CA ARG A 160 -10.61 4.83 -12.31
C ARG A 160 -11.01 4.81 -10.83
N LYS A 161 -11.77 5.81 -10.40
CA LYS A 161 -12.39 5.80 -9.07
C LYS A 161 -13.77 5.17 -9.16
N LEU A 162 -14.06 4.26 -8.24
CA LEU A 162 -15.40 3.68 -8.06
C LEU A 162 -15.88 3.93 -6.63
N SER A 163 -17.13 4.33 -6.48
CA SER A 163 -17.77 4.59 -5.19
C SER A 163 -18.92 3.63 -4.95
N SER A 164 -19.31 3.47 -3.69
CA SER A 164 -20.52 2.74 -3.30
C SER A 164 -21.78 3.19 -4.06
N LYS A 165 -21.83 4.45 -4.51
CA LYS A 165 -22.94 4.99 -5.33
C LYS A 165 -23.07 4.30 -6.68
N ASP A 166 -21.94 3.93 -7.30
CA ASP A 166 -21.92 3.22 -8.58
C ASP A 166 -22.52 1.81 -8.45
N VAL A 167 -22.51 1.24 -7.24
CA VAL A 167 -23.18 -0.04 -6.93
C VAL A 167 -24.68 0.18 -6.72
N CYS A 168 -25.06 1.19 -5.92
CA CYS A 168 -26.45 1.45 -5.57
C CYS A 168 -27.34 1.79 -6.77
N SER A 169 -26.83 2.53 -7.77
CA SER A 169 -27.59 2.79 -9.00
C SER A 169 -27.99 1.49 -9.71
N SER A 170 -27.14 0.46 -9.67
CA SER A 170 -27.43 -0.85 -10.27
C SER A 170 -28.32 -1.74 -9.39
N ARG A 171 -28.31 -1.57 -8.07
CA ARG A 171 -29.14 -2.36 -7.13
C ARG A 171 -30.60 -1.92 -7.14
N MET A 172 -30.84 -0.61 -7.24
CA MET A 172 -32.19 -0.06 -7.45
C MET A 172 -32.77 -0.48 -8.80
N GLU A 173 -31.95 -0.53 -9.86
CA GLU A 173 -32.40 -0.97 -11.19
C GLU A 173 -32.77 -2.46 -11.19
N LYS A 174 -31.99 -3.33 -10.54
CA LYS A 174 -32.34 -4.75 -10.36
C LYS A 174 -33.62 -4.95 -9.54
N ALA A 175 -33.76 -4.26 -8.42
CA ALA A 175 -34.95 -4.38 -7.56
C ALA A 175 -36.23 -3.90 -8.29
N ASN A 176 -36.12 -2.89 -9.15
CA ASN A 176 -37.24 -2.38 -9.92
C ASN A 176 -37.62 -3.30 -11.10
N ILE A 177 -36.65 -3.98 -11.71
CA ILE A 177 -36.89 -4.99 -12.76
C ILE A 177 -37.48 -6.28 -12.16
N GLU A 178 -36.99 -6.70 -10.99
CA GLU A 178 -37.48 -7.90 -10.29
C GLU A 178 -38.92 -7.71 -9.77
N ALA A 179 -39.22 -6.54 -9.20
CA ALA A 179 -40.58 -6.16 -8.82
C ALA A 179 -41.52 -6.00 -10.04
N GLY A 180 -41.00 -5.55 -11.19
CA GLY A 180 -41.76 -5.44 -12.44
C GLY A 180 -42.10 -6.81 -13.07
N ASN A 181 -41.18 -7.77 -12.97
CA ASN A 181 -41.40 -9.13 -13.48
C ASN A 181 -42.38 -9.94 -12.59
N GLU A 182 -42.42 -9.71 -11.28
CA GLU A 182 -43.44 -10.30 -10.39
C GLU A 182 -44.85 -9.76 -10.66
N LEU A 183 -45.00 -8.49 -11.05
CA LEU A 183 -46.30 -7.89 -11.39
C LEU A 183 -46.87 -8.39 -12.73
N LEU A 184 -46.00 -8.75 -13.69
CA LEU A 184 -46.41 -9.33 -14.98
C LEU A 184 -46.81 -10.81 -14.84
N ALA A 185 -46.14 -11.57 -13.96
CA ALA A 185 -46.48 -12.97 -13.69
C ALA A 185 -47.83 -13.15 -12.97
N ALA A 186 -48.38 -12.10 -12.37
CA ALA A 186 -49.67 -12.10 -11.67
C ALA A 186 -50.87 -11.70 -12.58
N GLN A 187 -50.65 -11.42 -13.86
CA GLN A 187 -51.72 -11.02 -14.80
C GLN A 187 -52.13 -12.12 -15.81
N ASP A 188 -51.48 -13.29 -15.80
CA ASP A 188 -51.78 -14.41 -16.71
C ASP A 188 -52.54 -15.57 -16.04
N VAL A 189 -53.24 -15.32 -14.93
CA VAL A 189 -54.15 -16.29 -14.30
C VAL A 189 -55.51 -15.63 -14.08
N ASP A 190 -56.31 -15.53 -15.14
CA ASP A 190 -57.77 -15.66 -15.15
C ASP A 190 -58.30 -15.75 -16.60
#